data_AF-A0A132AIC8-F1
#
_entry.id   AF-A0A132AIC8-F1
#
_cell.length_a   1.000
_cell.length_b   1.000
_cell.length_c   1.000
_cell.angle_alpha   90.00
_cell.angle_beta   90.00
_cell.angle_gamma   90.00
#
_symmetry.space_group_name_H-M   'P 1'
#
loop_
_entity.id
_entity.type
_entity.pdbx_description
1 polymer ?
#
loop_
_entity_poly.entity_id
_entity_poly.type
_entity_poly.pdbx_seq_one_letter_code
_entity_poly.pdbx_strand_id
1 'polypeptide(L)'
;QNLTFLLNISKDLPDHLSVILFGYILPNLFVLTIITNLLIVVVLSQTHMRTPTNLVLLAMAISDLLTLLIPSPWYIYLFTFGHHHESIYPVTTCYTFHWMYEVLPALFHTYSIWLTLLLATQRYIYVCHFSLARRWCTIPQVIRAMLILLLLSILHQSTRFFDRIFLPVKYILDGKIFHGCEYYSSEWVIEYLGEDFYYIYYYGFRIVFVHTGPCILLVWLNHRLFKALRQTRRTRKRLLNGWKENVTQIPTTMVANPTTMMSMNIVEAIESTIANRKQLRSTTNSSSSTTSKLSQTSFKLDANQ
;
A
#
# COMPACT_ATOMS: atom_id res chain seq x y z
N GLN A 1 -45.60 -10.06 -3.33
CA GLN A 1 -44.98 -9.22 -2.28
C GLN A 1 -43.85 -8.45 -2.94
N ASN A 2 -43.78 -7.13 -2.72
CA ASN A 2 -42.77 -6.27 -3.34
C ASN A 2 -41.38 -6.74 -2.93
N LEU A 3 -40.63 -7.25 -3.90
CA LEU A 3 -39.28 -7.81 -3.79
C LEU A 3 -38.26 -6.66 -3.77
N THR A 4 -38.34 -5.77 -2.77
CA THR A 4 -37.52 -4.55 -2.68
C THR A 4 -36.12 -4.79 -2.11
N PHE A 5 -35.89 -5.87 -1.35
CA PHE A 5 -34.60 -6.11 -0.69
C PHE A 5 -33.97 -7.47 -1.02
N LEU A 6 -34.32 -8.08 -2.16
CA LEU A 6 -33.50 -9.18 -2.65
C LEU A 6 -32.09 -8.65 -2.92
N LEU A 7 -31.09 -9.38 -2.44
CA LEU A 7 -29.68 -9.15 -2.72
C LEU A 7 -29.40 -9.46 -4.21
N ASN A 8 -29.92 -8.62 -5.09
CA ASN A 8 -29.77 -8.69 -6.54
C ASN A 8 -28.88 -7.54 -6.98
N ILE A 9 -27.62 -7.87 -7.25
CA ILE A 9 -26.55 -6.95 -7.63
C ILE A 9 -26.89 -6.20 -8.94
N SER A 10 -27.82 -6.71 -9.75
CA SER A 10 -28.24 -6.06 -11.01
C SER A 10 -29.19 -4.86 -10.83
N LYS A 11 -29.80 -4.65 -9.66
CA LYS A 11 -30.82 -3.58 -9.52
C LYS A 11 -30.26 -2.17 -9.33
N ASP A 12 -29.00 -2.03 -8.90
CA ASP A 12 -28.44 -0.73 -8.47
C ASP A 12 -27.76 0.06 -9.60
N LEU A 13 -27.49 -0.54 -10.77
CA LEU A 13 -26.78 0.11 -11.87
C LEU A 13 -27.25 -0.48 -13.23
N PRO A 14 -27.50 0.33 -14.28
CA PRO A 14 -27.97 -0.17 -15.57
C PRO A 14 -27.02 -1.23 -16.12
N ASP A 15 -27.56 -2.40 -16.51
CA ASP A 15 -26.80 -3.63 -16.79
C ASP A 15 -25.60 -3.43 -17.71
N HIS A 16 -25.76 -2.62 -18.77
CA HIS A 16 -24.69 -2.33 -19.72
C HIS A 16 -23.51 -1.58 -19.10
N LEU A 17 -23.77 -0.65 -18.18
CA LEU A 17 -22.72 0.11 -17.48
C LEU A 17 -22.00 -0.77 -16.45
N SER A 18 -22.74 -1.63 -15.75
CA SER A 18 -22.21 -2.59 -14.79
C SER A 18 -21.22 -3.55 -15.46
N VAL A 19 -21.58 -4.10 -16.63
CA VAL A 19 -20.71 -5.01 -17.38
C VAL A 19 -19.45 -4.30 -17.89
N ILE A 20 -19.55 -3.06 -18.39
CA ILE A 20 -18.36 -2.32 -18.84
C ILE A 20 -17.42 -2.04 -17.66
N LEU A 21 -17.97 -1.52 -16.56
CA LEU A 21 -17.20 -1.08 -15.41
C LEU A 21 -16.58 -2.27 -14.67
N PHE A 22 -17.41 -3.23 -14.23
CA PHE A 22 -16.98 -4.38 -13.43
C PHE A 22 -16.41 -5.53 -14.28
N GLY A 23 -16.81 -5.66 -15.54
CA GLY A 23 -16.36 -6.74 -16.43
C GLY A 23 -15.08 -6.42 -17.20
N TYR A 24 -14.85 -5.15 -17.59
CA TYR A 24 -13.68 -4.78 -18.41
C TYR A 24 -12.70 -3.85 -17.71
N ILE A 25 -13.17 -2.75 -17.11
CA ILE A 25 -12.25 -1.72 -16.58
C ILE A 25 -11.63 -2.16 -15.24
N LEU A 26 -12.46 -2.50 -14.25
CA LEU A 26 -11.98 -2.86 -12.91
C LEU A 26 -11.06 -4.07 -12.89
N PRO A 27 -11.31 -5.17 -13.65
CA PRO A 27 -10.43 -6.34 -13.62
C PRO A 27 -9.01 -6.02 -14.07
N ASN A 28 -8.85 -5.19 -15.10
CA ASN A 28 -7.52 -4.75 -15.55
C ASN A 28 -6.80 -3.91 -14.48
N LEU A 29 -7.52 -3.00 -13.82
CA LEU A 29 -6.98 -2.21 -12.71
C LEU A 29 -6.61 -3.09 -11.51
N PHE A 30 -7.42 -4.11 -11.20
CA PHE A 30 -7.17 -5.07 -10.14
C PHE A 30 -5.91 -5.88 -10.42
N VAL A 31 -5.74 -6.41 -11.63
CA VAL A 31 -4.53 -7.14 -12.02
C VAL A 31 -3.29 -6.26 -11.86
N LEU A 32 -3.32 -5.02 -12.37
CA LEU A 32 -2.21 -4.08 -12.23
C LEU A 32 -1.88 -3.80 -10.76
N THR A 33 -2.91 -3.58 -9.94
CA THR A 33 -2.76 -3.25 -8.52
C THR A 33 -2.22 -4.44 -7.73
N ILE A 34 -2.69 -5.66 -8.03
CA ILE A 34 -2.20 -6.89 -7.42
C ILE A 34 -0.72 -7.11 -7.76
N ILE A 35 -0.34 -7.03 -9.04
CA ILE A 35 1.05 -7.21 -9.47
C ILE A 35 1.97 -6.19 -8.79
N THR A 36 1.57 -4.92 -8.77
CA THR A 36 2.38 -3.85 -8.18
C THR A 36 2.56 -4.05 -6.68
N ASN A 37 1.47 -4.35 -5.95
CA ASN A 37 1.56 -4.55 -4.50
C ASN A 37 2.28 -5.85 -4.14
N LEU A 38 2.15 -6.92 -4.92
CA LEU A 38 2.92 -8.16 -4.74
C LEU A 38 4.42 -7.89 -4.91
N LEU A 39 4.82 -7.13 -5.93
CA LEU A 39 6.22 -6.76 -6.13
C LEU A 39 6.76 -5.97 -4.93
N ILE A 40 5.98 -5.02 -4.42
CA ILE A 40 6.34 -4.25 -3.22
C ILE A 40 6.54 -5.19 -2.02
N VAL A 41 5.62 -6.13 -1.80
CA VAL A 41 5.73 -7.12 -0.72
C VAL A 41 7.01 -7.96 -0.88
N VAL A 42 7.28 -8.50 -2.07
CA VAL A 42 8.45 -9.33 -2.33
C VAL A 42 9.76 -8.56 -2.10
N VAL A 43 9.84 -7.32 -2.57
CA VAL A 43 11.04 -6.48 -2.41
C VAL A 43 11.25 -6.07 -0.95
N LEU A 44 10.20 -5.63 -0.27
CA LEU A 44 10.31 -5.11 1.10
C LEU A 44 10.37 -6.20 2.19
N SER A 45 9.98 -7.43 1.88
CA SER A 45 10.07 -8.56 2.82
C SER A 45 11.51 -9.06 3.05
N GLN A 46 12.46 -8.62 2.23
CA GLN A 46 13.87 -9.01 2.37
C GLN A 46 14.46 -8.52 3.70
N THR A 47 15.25 -9.37 4.36
CA THR A 47 15.78 -9.12 5.72
C THR A 47 16.62 -7.84 5.82
N HIS A 48 17.40 -7.53 4.79
CA HIS A 48 18.23 -6.32 4.72
C HIS A 48 17.41 -5.03 4.56
N MET A 49 16.17 -5.11 4.08
CA MET A 49 15.29 -3.94 3.87
C MET A 49 14.45 -3.58 5.10
N ARG A 50 14.67 -4.24 6.24
CA ARG A 50 13.89 -4.03 7.48
C ARG A 50 14.20 -2.68 8.13
N THR A 51 13.49 -1.65 7.70
CA THR A 51 13.48 -0.32 8.32
C THR A 51 12.05 0.03 8.78
N PRO A 52 11.89 0.94 9.77
CA PRO A 52 10.56 1.35 10.24
C PRO A 52 9.63 1.81 9.12
N THR A 53 10.16 2.58 8.16
CA THR A 53 9.45 3.05 6.97
C THR A 53 9.03 1.90 6.06
N ASN A 54 9.94 0.95 5.81
CA ASN A 54 9.67 -0.19 4.92
C ASN A 54 8.66 -1.17 5.53
N LEU A 55 8.59 -1.27 6.86
CA LEU A 55 7.55 -2.04 7.54
C LEU A 55 6.15 -1.44 7.32
N VAL A 56 6.01 -0.10 7.38
CA VAL A 56 4.74 0.56 7.07
C VAL A 56 4.38 0.37 5.60
N LEU A 57 5.34 0.54 4.68
CA LEU A 57 5.13 0.29 3.24
C LEU A 57 4.70 -1.14 2.95
N LEU A 58 5.32 -2.12 3.63
CA LEU A 58 4.94 -3.52 3.52
C LEU A 58 3.51 -3.77 4.05
N ALA A 59 3.16 -3.22 5.21
CA ALA A 59 1.82 -3.34 5.79
C ALA A 59 0.74 -2.70 4.90
N MET A 60 1.04 -1.56 4.26
CA MET A 60 0.14 -0.95 3.28
C MET A 60 -0.08 -1.86 2.08
N ALA A 61 1.00 -2.35 1.47
CA ALA A 61 0.90 -3.24 0.31
C ALA A 61 0.13 -4.53 0.62
N ILE A 62 0.30 -5.11 1.82
CA ILE A 62 -0.49 -6.25 2.28
C ILE A 62 -1.97 -5.87 2.42
N SER A 63 -2.28 -4.69 2.99
CA SER A 63 -3.65 -4.22 3.18
C SER A 63 -4.35 -3.95 1.84
N ASP A 64 -3.64 -3.37 0.88
CA ASP A 64 -4.14 -3.14 -0.48
C ASP A 64 -4.41 -4.46 -1.20
N LEU A 65 -3.54 -5.46 -1.04
CA LEU A 65 -3.78 -6.81 -1.55
C LEU A 65 -5.01 -7.45 -0.90
N LEU A 66 -5.16 -7.38 0.42
CA LEU A 66 -6.31 -7.95 1.12
C LEU A 66 -7.63 -7.28 0.70
N THR A 67 -7.61 -5.96 0.45
CA THR A 67 -8.77 -5.22 -0.06
C THR A 67 -9.28 -5.77 -1.40
N LEU A 68 -8.39 -6.28 -2.25
CA LEU A 68 -8.72 -6.81 -3.58
C LEU A 68 -8.93 -8.32 -3.60
N LEU A 69 -8.12 -9.06 -2.84
CA LEU A 69 -8.15 -10.53 -2.84
C LEU A 69 -9.33 -11.09 -2.06
N ILE A 70 -9.81 -10.41 -1.03
CA ILE A 70 -10.97 -10.88 -0.24
C ILE A 70 -12.26 -10.91 -1.07
N PRO A 71 -12.65 -9.86 -1.82
CA PRO A 71 -13.87 -9.89 -2.62
C PRO A 71 -13.67 -10.56 -3.99
N SER A 72 -12.43 -10.75 -4.44
CA SER A 72 -12.09 -11.32 -5.76
C SER A 72 -12.81 -12.66 -6.08
N PRO A 73 -12.84 -13.67 -5.18
CA PRO A 73 -13.56 -14.92 -5.45
C PRO A 73 -15.03 -14.70 -5.80
N TRP A 74 -15.69 -13.74 -5.14
CA TRP A 74 -17.07 -13.36 -5.42
C TRP A 74 -17.23 -12.66 -6.76
N TYR A 75 -16.32 -11.74 -7.09
CA TYR A 75 -16.32 -11.08 -8.40
C TYR A 75 -16.16 -12.11 -9.54
N ILE A 76 -15.23 -13.06 -9.40
CA ILE A 76 -15.05 -14.14 -10.39
C ILE A 76 -16.31 -15.00 -10.48
N TYR A 77 -16.87 -15.40 -9.34
CA TYR A 77 -18.07 -16.23 -9.30
C TYR A 77 -19.28 -15.60 -10.01
N LEU A 78 -19.54 -14.32 -9.72
CA LEU A 78 -20.71 -13.60 -10.23
C LEU A 78 -20.53 -13.15 -11.67
N PHE A 79 -19.40 -12.51 -11.98
CA PHE A 79 -19.21 -11.83 -13.27
C PHE A 79 -18.49 -12.71 -14.30
N THR A 80 -17.46 -13.47 -13.91
CA THR A 80 -16.72 -14.31 -14.87
C THR A 80 -17.48 -15.57 -15.24
N PHE A 81 -18.11 -16.25 -14.27
CA PHE A 81 -18.93 -17.43 -14.54
C PHE A 81 -20.39 -17.10 -14.89
N GLY A 82 -20.78 -15.82 -14.89
CA GLY A 82 -22.10 -15.40 -15.34
C GLY A 82 -23.25 -15.59 -14.32
N HIS A 83 -22.95 -15.93 -13.06
CA HIS A 83 -23.97 -16.12 -12.02
C HIS A 83 -24.50 -14.80 -11.39
N HIS A 84 -24.19 -13.64 -11.96
CA HIS A 84 -24.65 -12.33 -11.46
C HIS A 84 -26.18 -12.14 -11.48
N HIS A 85 -26.91 -12.97 -12.22
CA HIS A 85 -28.38 -13.02 -12.20
C HIS A 85 -28.94 -14.06 -11.22
N GLU A 86 -28.10 -14.93 -10.66
CA GLU A 86 -28.53 -15.96 -9.71
C GLU A 86 -28.53 -15.41 -8.28
N SER A 87 -29.51 -15.85 -7.49
CA SER A 87 -29.57 -15.48 -6.08
C SER A 87 -28.61 -16.31 -5.24
N ILE A 88 -27.84 -15.63 -4.40
CA ILE A 88 -26.92 -16.25 -3.45
C ILE A 88 -27.74 -16.97 -2.36
N TYR A 89 -27.43 -18.24 -2.12
CA TYR A 89 -28.06 -19.12 -1.12
C TYR A 89 -27.10 -20.27 -0.80
N PRO A 90 -27.08 -20.88 0.41
CA PRO A 90 -27.89 -20.65 1.63
C PRO A 90 -27.57 -19.37 2.42
N VAL A 91 -28.33 -19.10 3.49
CA VAL A 91 -28.18 -17.92 4.36
C VAL A 91 -26.74 -17.72 4.87
N THR A 92 -26.02 -18.81 5.19
CA THR A 92 -24.62 -18.76 5.60
C THR A 92 -23.74 -18.12 4.51
N THR A 93 -23.99 -18.47 3.25
CA THR A 93 -23.30 -17.90 2.08
C THR A 93 -23.58 -16.41 1.95
N CYS A 94 -24.79 -15.95 2.30
CA CYS A 94 -25.17 -14.54 2.27
C CYS A 94 -24.42 -13.72 3.33
N TYR A 95 -24.23 -14.26 4.54
CA TYR A 95 -23.35 -13.64 5.54
C TYR A 95 -21.89 -13.58 5.08
N THR A 96 -21.37 -14.68 4.52
CA THR A 96 -19.99 -14.72 4.01
C THR A 96 -19.79 -13.73 2.85
N PHE A 97 -20.77 -13.64 1.94
CA PHE A 97 -20.78 -12.66 0.86
C PHE A 97 -20.74 -11.24 1.43
N HIS A 98 -21.63 -10.89 2.36
CA HIS A 98 -21.66 -9.57 2.99
C HIS A 98 -20.31 -9.20 3.63
N TRP A 99 -19.73 -10.11 4.42
CA TRP A 99 -18.46 -9.85 5.09
C TRP A 99 -17.28 -9.70 4.12
N MET A 100 -17.19 -10.57 3.11
CA MET A 100 -16.08 -10.55 2.16
C MET A 100 -16.21 -9.46 1.10
N TYR A 101 -17.44 -9.09 0.73
CA TYR A 101 -17.71 -8.11 -0.32
C TYR A 101 -17.75 -6.67 0.23
N GLU A 102 -18.43 -6.44 1.35
CA GLU A 102 -18.61 -5.09 1.88
C GLU A 102 -17.69 -4.77 3.07
N VAL A 103 -17.61 -5.68 4.05
CA VAL A 103 -17.09 -5.34 5.38
C VAL A 103 -15.57 -5.38 5.45
N LEU A 104 -14.97 -6.53 5.10
CA LEU A 104 -13.52 -6.74 5.16
C LEU A 104 -12.75 -5.84 4.18
N PRO A 105 -13.16 -5.65 2.91
CA PRO A 105 -12.45 -4.75 2.01
C PRO A 105 -12.46 -3.31 2.52
N ALA A 106 -13.59 -2.84 3.07
CA ALA A 106 -13.68 -1.51 3.66
C ALA A 106 -12.76 -1.34 4.88
N LEU A 107 -12.60 -2.40 5.70
CA LEU A 107 -11.67 -2.43 6.83
C LEU A 107 -10.22 -2.25 6.38
N PHE A 108 -9.74 -3.11 5.47
CA PHE A 108 -8.36 -3.07 5.01
C PHE A 108 -8.04 -1.80 4.22
N HIS A 109 -9.00 -1.29 3.44
CA HIS A 109 -8.87 -0.02 2.75
C HIS A 109 -8.72 1.15 3.74
N THR A 110 -9.55 1.18 4.79
CA THR A 110 -9.44 2.20 5.86
C THR A 110 -8.09 2.11 6.56
N TYR A 111 -7.65 0.90 6.89
CA TYR A 111 -6.34 0.67 7.52
C TYR A 111 -5.19 1.16 6.63
N SER A 112 -5.23 0.89 5.32
CA SER A 112 -4.24 1.35 4.34
C SER A 112 -4.15 2.88 4.28
N ILE A 113 -5.28 3.60 4.32
CA ILE A 113 -5.31 5.07 4.36
C ILE A 113 -4.59 5.59 5.62
N TRP A 114 -4.88 5.03 6.79
CA TRP A 114 -4.25 5.44 8.04
C TRP A 114 -2.76 5.11 8.09
N LEU A 115 -2.35 3.97 7.53
CA LEU A 115 -0.93 3.65 7.35
C LEU A 115 -0.24 4.63 6.39
N THR A 116 -0.92 5.09 5.34
CA THR A 116 -0.39 6.11 4.42
C THR A 116 -0.15 7.42 5.16
N LEU A 117 -1.08 7.80 6.04
CA LEU A 117 -0.92 8.97 6.88
C LEU A 117 0.21 8.80 7.90
N LEU A 118 0.36 7.62 8.50
CA LEU A 118 1.48 7.28 9.38
C LEU A 118 2.82 7.42 8.64
N LEU A 119 2.91 6.90 7.41
CA LEU A 119 4.11 7.02 6.58
C LEU A 119 4.43 8.48 6.23
N ALA A 120 3.43 9.26 5.83
CA ALA A 120 3.61 10.69 5.54
C ALA A 120 4.12 11.45 6.77
N THR A 121 3.56 11.14 7.94
CA THR A 121 3.97 11.71 9.22
C THR A 121 5.40 11.32 9.57
N GLN A 122 5.77 10.04 9.40
CA GLN A 122 7.15 9.58 9.60
C GLN A 122 8.13 10.35 8.71
N ARG A 123 7.85 10.44 7.41
CA ARG A 123 8.71 11.18 6.45
C ARG A 123 8.87 12.65 6.85
N TYR A 124 7.79 13.29 7.31
CA TYR A 124 7.86 14.66 7.81
C TYR A 124 8.73 14.77 9.06
N ILE A 125 8.55 13.90 10.06
CA ILE A 125 9.34 13.90 11.31
C ILE A 125 10.82 13.64 11.02
N TYR A 126 11.16 12.70 10.14
CA TYR A 126 12.55 12.44 9.76
C TYR A 126 13.25 13.67 9.17
N VAL A 127 12.54 14.47 8.37
CA VAL A 127 13.11 15.64 7.69
C VAL A 127 13.15 16.86 8.61
N CYS A 128 12.10 17.12 9.38
CA CYS A 128 11.97 18.35 10.16
C CYS A 128 12.46 18.22 11.61
N HIS A 129 12.41 17.03 12.18
CA HIS A 129 12.63 16.79 13.62
C HIS A 129 13.45 15.52 13.87
N PHE A 130 14.73 15.56 13.49
CA PHE A 130 15.66 14.42 13.61
C PHE A 130 15.74 13.81 15.03
N SER A 131 15.76 14.65 16.07
CA SER A 131 15.80 14.21 17.47
C SER A 131 14.54 13.41 17.86
N LEU A 132 13.37 13.84 17.39
CA LEU A 132 12.10 13.15 17.62
C LEU A 132 12.05 11.83 16.83
N ALA A 133 12.52 11.84 15.58
CA ALA A 133 12.58 10.66 14.73
C ALA A 133 13.35 9.50 15.38
N ARG A 134 14.48 9.79 16.05
CA ARG A 134 15.29 8.78 16.75
C ARG A 134 14.54 8.10 17.91
N ARG A 135 13.61 8.80 18.56
CA ARG A 135 12.84 8.27 19.70
C ARG A 135 11.54 7.59 19.26
N TRP A 136 10.81 8.18 18.30
CA TRP A 136 9.45 7.77 17.94
C TRP A 136 9.40 6.87 16.70
N CYS A 137 10.34 7.00 15.76
CA CYS A 137 10.36 6.21 14.52
C CYS A 137 11.27 4.97 14.66
N THR A 138 11.17 4.26 15.78
CA THR A 138 11.84 2.97 15.98
C THR A 138 10.92 1.82 15.59
N ILE A 139 11.48 0.68 15.16
CA ILE A 139 10.70 -0.51 14.75
C ILE A 139 9.59 -0.88 15.76
N PRO A 140 9.86 -1.05 17.07
CA PRO A 140 8.81 -1.46 18.01
C PRO A 140 7.71 -0.40 18.16
N GLN A 141 8.04 0.90 18.12
CA GLN A 141 7.04 1.97 18.23
C GLN A 141 6.15 2.02 16.99
N VAL A 142 6.74 1.83 15.81
CA VAL A 142 6.00 1.79 14.56
C VAL A 142 5.09 0.56 14.50
N ILE A 143 5.56 -0.62 14.93
CA ILE A 143 4.72 -1.81 15.03
C ILE A 143 3.53 -1.57 15.98
N ARG A 144 3.76 -0.98 17.16
CA ARG A 144 2.67 -0.63 18.07
C ARG A 144 1.67 0.34 17.43
N ALA A 145 2.14 1.38 16.75
CA ALA A 145 1.28 2.32 16.05
C ALA A 145 0.44 1.63 14.96
N MET A 146 1.05 0.74 14.16
CA MET A 146 0.33 -0.05 13.15
C MET A 146 -0.75 -0.93 13.78
N LEU A 147 -0.44 -1.62 14.88
CA LEU A 147 -1.42 -2.45 15.59
C LEU A 147 -2.58 -1.63 16.17
N ILE A 148 -2.31 -0.44 16.72
CA ILE A 148 -3.36 0.47 17.21
C ILE A 148 -4.24 0.92 16.05
N LEU A 149 -3.67 1.30 14.90
CA LEU A 149 -4.45 1.69 13.72
C LEU A 149 -5.30 0.54 13.18
N LEU A 150 -4.79 -0.70 13.23
CA LEU A 150 -5.55 -1.88 12.85
C LEU A 150 -6.74 -2.10 13.80
N LEU A 151 -6.51 -2.01 15.11
CA LEU A 151 -7.56 -2.12 16.12
C LEU A 151 -8.63 -1.04 15.97
N LEU A 152 -8.24 0.21 15.72
CA LEU A 152 -9.17 1.32 15.46
C LEU A 152 -9.99 1.07 14.18
N SER A 153 -9.37 0.53 13.14
CA SER A 153 -10.06 0.18 11.88
C SER A 153 -11.07 -0.95 12.08
N ILE A 154 -10.69 -1.99 12.85
CA ILE A 154 -11.59 -3.08 13.25
C ILE A 154 -12.74 -2.52 14.09
N LEU A 155 -12.46 -1.68 15.08
CA LEU A 155 -13.47 -1.12 15.97
C LEU A 155 -14.49 -0.28 15.21
N HIS A 156 -14.03 0.59 14.30
CA HIS A 156 -14.90 1.37 13.42
C HIS A 156 -15.78 0.47 12.54
N GLN A 157 -15.19 -0.59 11.96
CA GLN A 157 -15.91 -1.49 11.07
C GLN A 157 -16.76 -2.54 11.80
N SER A 158 -16.53 -2.75 13.10
CA SER A 158 -17.17 -3.80 13.89
C SER A 158 -18.70 -3.76 13.82
N THR A 159 -19.29 -2.56 13.80
CA THR A 159 -20.75 -2.39 13.74
C THR A 159 -21.35 -3.00 12.47
N ARG A 160 -20.64 -2.93 11.34
CA ARG A 160 -21.07 -3.50 10.04
C ARG A 160 -21.00 -5.02 9.94
N PHE A 161 -20.37 -5.69 10.90
CA PHE A 161 -20.44 -7.16 10.97
C PHE A 161 -21.80 -7.64 11.48
N PHE A 162 -22.50 -6.80 12.27
CA PHE A 162 -23.69 -7.17 13.04
C PHE A 162 -24.90 -6.27 12.77
N ASP A 163 -24.82 -5.37 11.80
CA ASP A 163 -25.91 -4.44 11.48
C ASP A 163 -26.96 -5.04 10.54
N ARG A 164 -26.66 -6.17 9.89
CA ARG A 164 -27.57 -6.86 8.95
C ARG A 164 -27.86 -8.29 9.37
N ILE A 165 -29.12 -8.68 9.21
CA ILE A 165 -29.62 -10.05 9.37
C ILE A 165 -30.12 -10.54 8.02
N PHE A 166 -29.75 -11.77 7.65
CA PHE A 166 -30.19 -12.41 6.40
C PHE A 166 -31.26 -13.47 6.66
N LEU A 167 -32.38 -13.37 5.95
CA LEU A 167 -33.50 -14.32 6.01
C LEU A 167 -33.67 -15.05 4.67
N PRO A 168 -34.01 -16.35 4.69
CA PRO A 168 -34.23 -17.11 3.47
C PRO A 168 -35.59 -16.74 2.85
N VAL A 169 -35.59 -16.42 1.57
CA VAL A 169 -36.80 -16.07 0.81
C VAL A 169 -36.92 -16.97 -0.41
N LYS A 170 -38.15 -17.33 -0.76
CA LYS A 170 -38.48 -18.03 -2.01
C LYS A 170 -39.21 -17.05 -2.93
N TYR A 171 -38.76 -16.95 -4.18
CA TYR A 171 -39.40 -16.12 -5.19
C TYR A 171 -39.62 -16.93 -6.47
N ILE A 172 -40.61 -16.51 -7.27
CA ILE A 172 -40.97 -17.19 -8.51
C ILE A 172 -40.50 -16.32 -9.67
N LEU A 173 -39.63 -16.87 -10.53
CA LEU A 173 -39.16 -16.24 -11.75
C LEU A 173 -39.42 -17.22 -12.90
N ASP A 174 -40.13 -16.77 -13.94
CA ASP A 174 -40.52 -17.58 -15.10
C ASP A 174 -41.17 -18.94 -14.75
N GLY A 175 -42.02 -18.94 -13.71
CA GLY A 175 -42.71 -20.14 -13.23
C GLY A 175 -41.83 -21.13 -12.45
N LYS A 176 -40.54 -20.83 -12.26
CA LYS A 176 -39.60 -21.61 -11.44
C LYS A 176 -39.44 -20.99 -10.06
N ILE A 177 -39.34 -21.83 -9.03
CA ILE A 177 -39.11 -21.41 -7.66
C ILE A 177 -37.60 -21.28 -7.43
N PHE A 178 -37.15 -20.09 -7.07
CA PHE A 178 -35.77 -19.80 -6.70
C PHE A 178 -35.66 -19.49 -5.22
N HIS A 179 -34.51 -19.84 -4.65
CA HIS A 179 -34.16 -19.57 -3.26
C HIS A 179 -33.13 -18.45 -3.22
N GLY A 180 -33.36 -17.45 -2.38
CA GLY A 180 -32.43 -16.35 -2.17
C GLY A 180 -32.40 -15.88 -0.71
N CYS A 181 -31.65 -14.81 -0.49
CA CYS A 181 -31.58 -14.12 0.79
C CYS A 181 -32.10 -12.69 0.65
N GLU A 182 -32.89 -12.29 1.63
CA GLU A 182 -33.26 -10.90 1.86
C GLU A 182 -32.53 -10.40 3.11
N TYR A 183 -32.10 -9.14 3.11
CA TYR A 183 -31.43 -8.54 4.25
C TYR A 183 -32.33 -7.53 4.95
N TYR A 184 -32.24 -7.49 6.27
CA TYR A 184 -32.91 -6.53 7.14
C TYR A 184 -31.88 -5.92 8.10
N SER A 185 -32.10 -4.68 8.53
CA SER A 185 -31.33 -4.12 9.64
C SER A 185 -31.59 -4.91 10.92
N SER A 186 -30.56 -5.08 11.74
CA SER A 186 -30.66 -5.84 12.98
C SER A 186 -31.55 -5.13 14.01
N GLU A 187 -32.15 -5.92 14.91
CA GLU A 187 -33.08 -5.42 15.95
C GLU A 187 -32.45 -4.30 16.79
N TRP A 188 -31.17 -4.43 17.15
CA TRP A 188 -30.49 -3.42 17.95
C TRP A 188 -30.34 -2.07 17.22
N VAL A 189 -30.25 -2.08 15.89
CA VAL A 189 -30.19 -0.86 15.07
C VAL A 189 -31.58 -0.20 15.04
N ILE A 190 -32.62 -0.99 14.78
CA ILE A 190 -33.99 -0.49 14.61
C ILE A 190 -34.56 0.00 15.96
N GLU A 191 -34.40 -0.78 17.03
CA GLU A 191 -35.05 -0.53 18.31
C GLU A 191 -34.35 0.55 19.16
N TYR A 192 -33.01 0.56 19.21
CA TYR A 192 -32.28 1.47 20.10
C TYR A 192 -31.80 2.76 19.42
N LEU A 193 -31.48 2.73 18.13
CA LEU A 193 -30.85 3.87 17.43
C LEU A 193 -31.76 4.49 16.36
N GLY A 194 -32.57 3.69 15.70
CA GLY A 194 -33.27 4.05 14.47
C GLY A 194 -32.37 3.87 13.24
N GLU A 195 -32.93 3.24 12.20
CA GLU A 195 -32.21 2.85 10.98
C GLU A 195 -31.55 4.04 10.28
N ASP A 196 -32.33 5.10 10.02
CA ASP A 196 -31.85 6.31 9.33
C ASP A 196 -30.72 6.99 10.11
N PHE A 197 -30.90 7.14 11.43
CA PHE A 197 -29.92 7.81 12.27
C PHE A 197 -28.59 7.03 12.32
N TYR A 198 -28.66 5.71 12.47
CA TYR A 198 -27.48 4.84 12.47
C TYR A 198 -26.71 4.96 11.14
N TYR A 199 -27.39 4.85 9.99
CA TYR A 199 -26.71 4.91 8.70
C TYR A 199 -26.19 6.31 8.37
N ILE A 200 -26.94 7.38 8.67
CA ILE A 200 -26.46 8.76 8.51
C ILE A 200 -25.21 8.99 9.36
N TYR A 201 -25.22 8.56 10.62
CA TYR A 201 -24.07 8.71 11.50
C TYR A 201 -22.87 7.90 11.01
N TYR A 202 -23.07 6.62 10.66
CA TYR A 202 -22.00 5.75 10.18
C TYR A 202 -21.37 6.26 8.88
N TYR A 203 -22.17 6.53 7.85
CA TYR A 203 -21.66 7.01 6.56
C TYR A 203 -21.13 8.44 6.67
N GLY A 204 -21.75 9.31 7.47
CA GLY A 204 -21.26 10.65 7.74
C GLY A 204 -19.89 10.63 8.42
N PHE A 205 -19.73 9.81 9.47
CA PHE A 205 -18.45 9.60 10.14
C PHE A 205 -17.39 9.09 9.16
N ARG A 206 -17.73 8.11 8.32
CA ARG A 206 -16.82 7.57 7.31
C ARG A 206 -16.38 8.63 6.29
N ILE A 207 -17.30 9.44 5.77
CA ILE A 207 -16.98 10.52 4.82
C ILE A 207 -16.02 11.53 5.45
N VAL A 208 -16.27 11.93 6.70
CA VAL A 208 -15.45 12.94 7.38
C VAL A 208 -14.09 12.39 7.82
N PHE A 209 -14.06 11.27 8.53
CA PHE A 209 -12.85 10.79 9.20
C PHE A 209 -12.06 9.72 8.44
N VAL A 210 -12.68 8.96 7.55
CA VAL A 210 -11.99 7.93 6.76
C VAL A 210 -11.57 8.47 5.39
N HIS A 211 -12.34 9.38 4.80
CA HIS A 211 -12.03 9.96 3.50
C HIS A 211 -11.45 11.38 3.62
N THR A 212 -12.28 12.35 4.02
CA THR A 212 -11.94 13.77 3.94
C THR A 212 -10.76 14.15 4.83
N GLY A 213 -10.77 13.73 6.10
CA GLY A 213 -9.74 14.03 7.08
C GLY A 213 -8.34 13.56 6.67
N PRO A 214 -8.14 12.27 6.35
CA PRO A 214 -6.86 11.76 5.89
C PRO A 214 -6.37 12.44 4.62
N CYS A 215 -7.25 12.74 3.65
CA CYS A 215 -6.88 13.47 2.43
C CYS A 215 -6.32 14.87 2.76
N ILE A 216 -7.01 15.65 3.60
CA ILE A 216 -6.55 16.98 4.03
C ILE A 216 -5.19 16.89 4.74
N LEU A 217 -5.05 15.95 5.67
CA LEU A 217 -3.81 15.76 6.42
C LEU A 217 -2.66 15.31 5.52
N LEU A 218 -2.91 14.42 4.55
CA LEU A 218 -1.90 13.97 3.59
C LEU A 218 -1.42 15.13 2.71
N VAL A 219 -2.32 15.95 2.18
CA VAL A 219 -1.96 17.13 1.38
C VAL A 219 -1.15 18.11 2.23
N TRP A 220 -1.59 18.37 3.46
CA TRP A 220 -0.90 19.27 4.38
C TRP A 220 0.52 18.78 4.74
N LEU A 221 0.67 17.50 5.11
CA LEU A 221 1.96 16.89 5.45
C LEU A 221 2.90 16.87 4.24
N ASN A 222 2.41 16.50 3.05
CA ASN A 222 3.21 16.47 1.84
C ASN A 222 3.66 17.89 1.42
N HIS A 223 2.80 18.89 1.58
CA HIS A 223 3.18 20.28 1.33
C HIS A 223 4.30 20.73 2.28
N ARG A 224 4.15 20.46 3.59
CA ARG A 224 5.16 20.79 4.60
C ARG A 224 6.49 20.06 4.37
N LEU A 225 6.43 18.78 4.05
CA LEU A 225 7.59 17.96 3.66
C LEU A 225 8.31 18.57 2.45
N PHE A 226 7.57 18.93 1.41
CA PHE A 226 8.15 19.51 0.20
C PHE A 226 8.81 20.87 0.47
N LYS A 227 8.19 21.72 1.29
CA LYS A 227 8.78 22.99 1.73
C LYS A 227 10.08 22.76 2.50
N ALA A 228 10.10 21.83 3.45
CA ALA A 228 11.28 21.50 4.23
C ALA A 228 12.42 20.94 3.35
N LEU A 229 12.10 20.03 2.42
CA LEU A 229 13.07 19.49 1.46
C LEU A 229 13.66 20.59 0.56
N ARG A 230 12.84 21.53 0.07
CA ARG A 230 13.32 22.68 -0.70
C ARG A 230 14.27 23.56 0.11
N GLN A 231 13.97 23.80 1.39
CA GLN A 231 14.83 24.59 2.27
C GLN A 231 16.19 23.92 2.46
N THR A 232 16.22 22.63 2.81
CA THR A 232 17.48 21.87 2.99
C THR A 232 18.31 21.83 1.70
N ARG A 233 17.67 21.66 0.54
CA ARG A 233 18.36 21.71 -0.76
C ARG A 233 18.99 23.07 -1.03
N ARG A 234 18.32 24.19 -0.70
CA ARG A 234 18.85 25.54 -0.85
C ARG A 234 20.06 25.76 0.06
N THR A 235 19.97 25.37 1.33
CA THR A 235 21.09 25.48 2.28
C THR A 235 22.29 24.67 1.81
N ARG A 236 22.09 23.42 1.37
CA ARG A 236 23.18 22.58 0.85
C ARG A 236 23.86 23.20 -0.37
N LYS A 237 23.10 23.79 -1.31
CA LYS A 237 23.68 24.50 -2.46
C LYS A 237 24.53 25.70 -2.04
N ARG A 238 24.07 26.50 -1.07
CA ARG A 238 24.84 27.64 -0.55
C ARG A 238 26.15 27.20 0.11
N LEU A 239 26.10 26.13 0.92
CA LEU A 239 27.29 25.59 1.58
C LEU A 239 28.29 24.99 0.57
N LEU A 240 27.80 24.30 -0.47
CA LEU A 240 28.66 23.77 -1.53
C LEU A 240 29.29 24.88 -2.39
N ASN A 241 28.52 25.91 -2.72
CA ASN A 241 29.02 27.05 -3.49
C ASN A 241 30.03 27.87 -2.66
N GLY A 242 29.73 28.16 -1.40
CA GLY A 242 30.66 28.84 -0.50
C GLY A 242 31.92 28.01 -0.22
N TRP A 243 31.80 26.68 -0.10
CA TRP A 243 32.97 25.81 -0.04
C TRP A 243 33.81 25.87 -1.32
N LYS A 244 33.18 25.83 -2.50
CA LYS A 244 33.88 25.93 -3.78
C LYS A 244 34.59 27.27 -3.92
N GLU A 245 33.93 28.37 -3.57
CA GLU A 245 34.54 29.72 -3.53
C GLU A 245 35.73 29.78 -2.57
N ASN A 246 35.58 29.26 -1.35
CA ASN A 246 36.65 29.22 -0.35
C ASN A 246 37.84 28.36 -0.80
N VAL A 247 37.60 27.22 -1.47
CA VAL A 247 38.67 26.37 -2.02
C VAL A 247 39.39 27.05 -3.18
N THR A 248 38.66 27.74 -4.07
CA THR A 248 39.28 28.50 -5.17
C THR A 248 40.03 29.75 -4.69
N GLN A 249 39.72 30.25 -3.51
CA GLN A 249 40.42 31.38 -2.88
C GLN A 249 41.56 30.96 -1.97
N ILE A 250 41.84 29.66 -1.77
CA ILE A 250 43.09 29.22 -1.16
C ILE A 250 44.21 29.75 -2.07
N PRO A 251 44.97 30.76 -1.65
CA PRO A 251 45.97 31.33 -2.51
C PRO A 251 47.07 30.29 -2.71
N THR A 252 47.55 30.16 -3.94
CA THR A 252 48.70 29.33 -4.34
C THR A 252 49.96 29.62 -3.50
N THR A 253 49.93 30.68 -2.68
CA THR A 253 50.96 31.04 -1.70
C THR A 253 51.04 30.09 -0.49
N MET A 254 50.02 29.28 -0.17
CA MET A 254 50.14 28.17 0.80
C MET A 254 50.67 26.86 0.18
N VAL A 255 50.75 26.79 -1.15
CA VAL A 255 51.31 25.65 -1.91
C VAL A 255 52.83 25.81 -2.12
N ALA A 256 53.40 26.97 -1.74
CA ALA A 256 54.84 27.21 -1.78
C ALA A 256 55.61 26.64 -0.56
N ASN A 257 54.98 25.83 0.29
CA ASN A 257 55.70 25.04 1.30
C ASN A 257 55.89 23.60 0.80
N PRO A 258 57.13 23.09 0.73
CA PRO A 258 57.42 21.75 0.18
C PRO A 258 56.65 20.62 0.88
N THR A 259 56.25 20.81 2.14
CA THR A 259 55.49 19.85 2.95
C THR A 259 54.01 19.74 2.55
N THR A 260 53.38 20.78 2.01
CA THR A 260 51.98 20.75 1.57
C THR A 260 51.80 20.21 0.15
N MET A 261 52.80 20.36 -0.74
CA MET A 261 52.79 19.66 -2.03
C MET A 261 53.00 18.15 -1.89
N MET A 262 53.85 17.73 -0.95
CA MET A 262 54.06 16.30 -0.70
C MET A 262 52.78 15.63 -0.18
N SER A 263 52.03 16.28 0.72
CA SER A 263 50.76 15.73 1.21
C SER A 263 49.66 15.73 0.15
N MET A 264 49.61 16.73 -0.74
CA MET A 264 48.63 16.75 -1.83
C MET A 264 48.93 15.68 -2.90
N ASN A 265 50.20 15.49 -3.26
CA ASN A 265 50.62 14.40 -4.16
C ASN A 265 50.39 13.02 -3.53
N ILE A 266 50.54 12.88 -2.22
CA ILE A 266 50.21 11.64 -1.50
C ILE A 266 48.70 11.40 -1.52
N VAL A 267 47.86 12.43 -1.32
CA VAL A 267 46.40 12.29 -1.40
C VAL A 267 45.96 11.93 -2.83
N GLU A 268 46.55 12.54 -3.86
CA GLU A 268 46.25 12.24 -5.26
C GLU A 268 46.78 10.84 -5.68
N ALA A 269 47.92 10.42 -5.14
CA ALA A 269 48.43 9.04 -5.29
C ALA A 269 47.55 8.03 -4.54
N ILE A 270 46.99 8.38 -3.38
CA ILE A 270 46.06 7.53 -2.64
C ILE A 270 44.72 7.44 -3.38
N GLU A 271 44.20 8.55 -3.92
CA GLU A 271 42.96 8.54 -4.71
C GLU A 271 43.12 7.74 -6.01
N SER A 272 44.25 7.85 -6.71
CA SER A 272 44.54 7.02 -7.89
C SER A 272 44.74 5.54 -7.54
N THR A 273 45.33 5.23 -6.39
CA THR A 273 45.46 3.85 -5.88
C THR A 273 44.10 3.27 -5.46
N ILE A 274 43.22 4.07 -4.85
CA ILE A 274 41.86 3.69 -4.49
C ILE A 274 40.99 3.51 -5.75
N ALA A 275 41.14 4.37 -6.75
CA ALA A 275 40.47 4.25 -8.04
C ALA A 275 40.91 2.96 -8.76
N ASN A 276 42.21 2.68 -8.82
CA ASN A 276 42.74 1.43 -9.36
C ASN A 276 42.26 0.19 -8.59
N ARG A 277 42.17 0.24 -7.24
CA ARG A 277 41.60 -0.86 -6.43
C ARG A 277 40.11 -1.06 -6.67
N LYS A 278 39.33 0.01 -6.91
CA LYS A 278 37.92 -0.09 -7.29
C LYS A 278 37.75 -0.70 -8.68
N GLN A 279 38.64 -0.35 -9.62
CA GLN A 279 38.64 -0.90 -10.97
C GLN A 279 39.03 -2.39 -10.96
N LEU A 280 40.04 -2.77 -10.17
CA LEU A 280 40.43 -4.18 -9.96
C LEU A 280 39.35 -5.02 -9.27
N ARG A 281 38.57 -4.44 -8.34
CA ARG A 281 37.37 -5.08 -7.74
C ARG A 281 36.21 -5.22 -8.74
N SER A 282 36.08 -4.30 -9.68
CA SER A 282 35.05 -4.39 -10.73
C SER A 282 35.39 -5.47 -11.77
N THR A 283 36.66 -5.67 -12.11
CA THR A 283 37.11 -6.74 -13.02
C THR A 283 37.17 -8.13 -12.38
N THR A 284 37.36 -8.24 -11.06
CA THR A 284 37.20 -9.53 -10.33
C THR A 284 35.74 -9.96 -10.17
N ASN A 285 34.79 -9.01 -10.10
CA ASN A 285 33.36 -9.33 -10.08
C ASN A 285 32.76 -9.58 -11.49
N SER A 286 33.40 -9.10 -12.56
CA SER A 286 32.99 -9.45 -13.93
C SER A 286 33.55 -10.81 -14.39
N SER A 287 34.69 -11.25 -13.84
CA SER A 287 35.28 -12.56 -14.15
C SER A 287 34.61 -13.72 -13.39
N SER A 288 33.99 -13.47 -12.23
CA SER A 288 33.17 -14.47 -11.50
C SER A 288 31.75 -14.65 -12.06
N SER A 289 31.24 -13.70 -12.84
CA SER A 289 29.95 -13.81 -13.55
C SER A 289 30.06 -14.41 -14.96
N THR A 290 31.28 -14.55 -15.48
CA THR A 290 31.53 -15.18 -16.79
C THR A 290 31.86 -16.68 -16.65
N THR A 291 32.40 -17.11 -15.51
CA THR A 291 32.69 -18.54 -15.21
C THR A 291 31.44 -19.34 -14.82
N SER A 292 30.38 -18.72 -14.29
CA SER A 292 29.11 -19.41 -14.01
C SER A 292 28.20 -19.57 -15.24
N LYS A 293 28.44 -18.80 -16.32
CA LYS A 293 27.71 -18.93 -17.58
C LYS A 293 28.34 -19.91 -18.59
N LEU A 294 29.58 -20.35 -18.36
CA LEU A 294 30.24 -21.38 -19.18
C LEU A 294 30.06 -22.82 -18.63
N SER A 295 29.68 -22.99 -17.35
CA SER A 295 29.41 -24.33 -16.78
C SER A 295 27.97 -24.83 -16.99
N GLN A 296 27.02 -23.96 -17.36
CA GLN A 296 25.64 -24.35 -17.66
C GLN A 296 25.39 -24.69 -19.14
N THR A 297 26.29 -24.28 -20.05
CA THR A 297 26.19 -24.59 -21.48
C THR A 297 26.90 -25.89 -21.87
N SER A 298 27.83 -26.42 -21.06
CA SER A 298 28.47 -27.73 -21.33
C SER A 298 27.68 -28.93 -20.78
N PHE A 299 26.66 -28.72 -19.94
CA PHE A 299 25.88 -29.81 -19.32
C PHE A 299 24.60 -30.19 -20.08
N LYS A 300 24.35 -29.57 -21.26
CA LYS A 300 23.17 -29.84 -22.11
C LYS A 300 23.50 -30.47 -23.47
N LEU A 301 24.75 -30.86 -23.72
CA LEU A 301 25.18 -31.54 -24.94
C LEU A 301 25.49 -33.04 -24.76
N ASP A 302 25.48 -33.58 -23.54
CA ASP A 302 25.74 -35.01 -23.26
C ASP A 302 24.48 -35.80 -22.82
N ALA A 303 23.27 -35.34 -23.16
CA ALA A 303 22.01 -36.03 -22.86
C ALA A 303 21.15 -36.29 -24.10
N ASN A 304 21.80 -36.53 -25.24
CA ASN A 304 21.17 -37.09 -26.45
C ASN A 304 22.17 -38.00 -27.17
N GLN A 305 22.58 -39.05 -26.47
CA GLN A 305 23.01 -40.32 -27.04
C GLN A 305 22.56 -41.46 -26.14
#